data_AF-A0A2T7VR87-F1
#
_entry.id   AF-A0A2T7VR87-F1
#
_cell.length_a   1.000
_cell.length_b   1.000
_cell.length_c   1.000
_cell.angle_alpha   90.00
_cell.angle_beta   90.00
_cell.angle_gamma   90.00
#
_symmetry.space_group_name_H-M   'P 1'
#
loop_
_entity.id
_entity.type
_entity.pdbx_description
1 polymer ?
#
loop_
_entity_poly.entity_id
_entity_poly.type
_entity_poly.pdbx_seq_one_letter_code
_entity_poly.pdbx_strand_id
1 'polypeptide(L)'
;MARHITASAIGATLLAATAIAPAQAATCKAGILANLPITMQGWRPIVQTTIDGKPAPFILDSGASYSMMSAPVAKAFGLHLQPAPVGLRMKGIGGESDVDLATVRHFGLAGADIPQVQFLVGGTDVGQTGLLGQNVLSIGDVEYDLPGGAVRLFRAQGCGKLAMAYWTQGKPFFEIPIEARQNALSHTVGTTELNGAKLRTVFDTGAAQTVLTLKAAARAGVHPGDPGVETSGWETGIGRHVTQGWIGHFALLKIGNEELHNVRLHFADLGPSFDDDMLLGADWFVSHRLYVSNVQHRIYFTYTGGRLFDTKSHIDAASQIAAVGGVDAAAPTTAEGYSQRGAMLQTQHDLSGAIDAFGHAVALAPKEARYVRQRALAYIADRRPVLAMDDLGTTLALDPADVRARLLRAELRMRSRNDAGAISDLDDAAGRLPKEDNQRLWMGQLYLQSDAFDAAIGQYDLWLASHREDARRPEAQNGRCWARLLANKDMDAAKADCTAAVRAVPTDANYLDGRGLVAFRQGAYDAAITDFTAALAINPKLVWALYGRGLAERHLGRTADGDRDLAAAQALSKTIAARAKRYGFV
;
A
#
# COMPACT_ATOMS: atom_id res chain seq x y z
N MET A 1 6.83 45.46 -78.06
CA MET A 1 5.44 45.14 -77.64
C MET A 1 5.45 43.79 -76.93
N ALA A 2 4.60 43.66 -75.91
CA ALA A 2 4.48 42.63 -74.85
C ALA A 2 4.72 41.15 -75.29
N ARG A 3 5.41 40.29 -74.51
CA ARG A 3 5.01 39.58 -73.25
C ARG A 3 3.73 38.72 -73.49
N HIS A 4 3.61 37.43 -73.18
CA HIS A 4 4.23 36.54 -72.20
C HIS A 4 4.05 35.06 -72.59
N ILE A 5 4.94 34.21 -72.09
CA ILE A 5 4.90 32.74 -72.08
C ILE A 5 4.15 32.26 -70.82
N THR A 6 3.34 31.21 -70.92
CA THR A 6 2.76 30.49 -69.78
C THR A 6 3.20 29.03 -69.78
N ALA A 7 3.74 28.57 -68.65
CA ALA A 7 3.78 27.16 -68.26
C ALA A 7 3.68 27.02 -66.73
N SER A 8 2.80 26.11 -66.31
CA SER A 8 2.81 25.23 -65.13
C SER A 8 2.76 25.77 -63.70
N ALA A 9 1.88 25.18 -62.89
CA ALA A 9 2.05 25.04 -61.44
C ALA A 9 1.37 23.76 -60.92
N ILE A 10 2.17 22.87 -60.32
CA ILE A 10 1.75 21.79 -59.41
C ILE A 10 2.14 22.29 -58.01
N GLY A 11 1.16 22.42 -57.11
CA GLY A 11 1.37 22.88 -55.73
C GLY A 11 1.57 21.70 -54.79
N ALA A 12 2.68 21.70 -54.06
CA ALA A 12 2.93 20.87 -52.88
C ALA A 12 2.74 21.72 -51.61
N THR A 13 1.90 21.27 -50.69
CA THR A 13 1.59 21.94 -49.42
C THR A 13 2.59 21.50 -48.35
N LEU A 14 3.41 22.43 -47.85
CA LEU A 14 4.32 22.24 -46.72
C LEU A 14 3.54 22.13 -45.39
N LEU A 15 3.75 21.05 -44.63
CA LEU A 15 3.48 21.02 -43.19
C LEU A 15 4.56 21.83 -42.46
N ALA A 16 4.13 22.81 -41.66
CA ALA A 16 5.01 23.57 -40.77
C ALA A 16 5.35 22.73 -39.52
N ALA A 17 6.58 22.20 -39.48
CA ALA A 17 7.20 21.79 -38.23
C ALA A 17 7.70 23.04 -37.51
N THR A 18 7.08 23.42 -36.38
CA THR A 18 7.58 24.49 -35.52
C THR A 18 8.84 24.02 -34.81
N ALA A 19 10.00 24.38 -35.35
CA ALA A 19 11.27 24.29 -34.66
C ALA A 19 11.26 25.22 -33.44
N ILE A 20 11.51 24.66 -32.26
CA ILE A 20 11.72 25.44 -31.03
C ILE A 20 12.98 26.29 -31.22
N ALA A 21 12.85 27.61 -31.05
CA ALA A 21 13.96 28.54 -31.23
C ALA A 21 15.08 28.29 -30.18
N PRO A 22 16.36 28.15 -30.59
CA PRO A 22 17.47 27.75 -29.73
C PRO A 22 17.89 28.78 -28.65
N ALA A 23 17.34 30.00 -28.66
CA ALA A 23 17.73 31.08 -27.75
C ALA A 23 17.20 30.92 -26.31
N GLN A 24 16.07 30.22 -26.09
CA GLN A 24 15.47 30.07 -24.76
C GLN A 24 16.00 28.88 -23.95
N ALA A 25 16.53 27.86 -24.62
CA ALA A 25 17.25 26.77 -23.95
C ALA A 25 18.54 27.29 -23.25
N ALA A 26 19.12 28.39 -23.73
CA ALA A 26 20.37 28.97 -23.18
C ALA A 26 20.22 29.63 -21.79
N THR A 27 19.00 29.91 -21.31
CA THR A 27 18.76 30.59 -20.02
C THR A 27 18.22 29.69 -18.90
N CYS A 28 17.71 28.50 -19.22
CA CYS A 28 17.22 27.56 -18.22
C CYS A 28 18.41 26.83 -17.56
N LYS A 29 18.51 26.95 -16.24
CA LYS A 29 19.45 26.17 -15.41
C LYS A 29 18.64 25.24 -14.51
N ALA A 30 18.66 23.95 -14.81
CA ALA A 30 18.06 22.92 -13.98
C ALA A 30 19.15 22.01 -13.43
N GLY A 31 19.38 22.06 -12.11
CA GLY A 31 20.35 21.23 -11.41
C GLY A 31 19.67 20.24 -10.47
N ILE A 32 20.20 19.02 -10.38
CA ILE A 32 19.77 18.02 -9.39
C ILE A 32 20.32 18.46 -8.02
N LEU A 33 19.41 18.70 -7.07
CA LEU A 33 19.72 18.97 -5.66
C LEU A 33 20.02 17.68 -4.90
N ALA A 34 19.22 16.64 -5.15
CA ALA A 34 19.37 15.33 -4.53
C ALA A 34 18.85 14.25 -5.47
N ASN A 35 19.51 13.10 -5.47
CA ASN A 35 19.05 11.89 -6.13
C ASN A 35 18.75 10.85 -5.05
N LEU A 36 17.48 10.46 -4.94
CA LEU A 36 16.99 9.49 -3.96
C LEU A 36 16.82 8.14 -4.64
N PRO A 37 17.69 7.15 -4.37
CA PRO A 37 17.48 5.80 -4.88
C PRO A 37 16.22 5.19 -4.26
N ILE A 38 15.39 4.57 -5.09
CA ILE A 38 14.13 3.95 -4.70
C ILE A 38 14.22 2.45 -4.91
N THR A 39 13.85 1.70 -3.87
CA THR A 39 13.60 0.26 -3.98
C THR A 39 12.12 0.02 -3.69
N MET A 40 11.39 -0.56 -4.64
CA MET A 40 9.98 -0.87 -4.43
C MET A 40 9.82 -2.00 -3.40
N GLN A 41 8.81 -1.90 -2.54
CA GLN A 41 8.34 -3.02 -1.72
C GLN A 41 6.85 -3.19 -1.97
N GLY A 42 6.51 -4.04 -2.95
CA GLY A 42 5.18 -4.01 -3.57
C GLY A 42 4.95 -2.63 -4.18
N TRP A 43 3.81 -2.01 -3.89
CA TRP A 43 3.47 -0.67 -4.39
C TRP A 43 4.05 0.47 -3.55
N ARG A 44 4.98 0.21 -2.62
CA ARG A 44 5.53 1.24 -1.73
C ARG A 44 6.94 1.63 -2.19
N PRO A 45 7.19 2.89 -2.56
CA PRO A 45 8.52 3.36 -2.90
C PRO A 45 9.34 3.59 -1.64
N ILE A 46 10.35 2.76 -1.39
CA ILE A 46 11.18 2.84 -0.18
C ILE A 46 12.46 3.62 -0.48
N VAL A 47 12.73 4.63 0.33
CA VAL A 47 14.01 5.35 0.39
C VAL A 47 14.79 4.88 1.61
N GLN A 48 16.06 4.54 1.40
CA GLN A 48 16.96 4.24 2.51
C GLN A 48 17.40 5.53 3.20
N THR A 49 17.10 5.65 4.50
CA THR A 49 17.51 6.80 5.33
C THR A 49 18.16 6.31 6.62
N THR A 50 18.68 7.22 7.43
CA THR A 50 19.14 6.91 8.79
C THR A 50 18.60 7.91 9.81
N ILE A 51 18.34 7.42 11.03
CA ILE A 51 18.02 8.23 12.21
C ILE A 51 19.13 8.01 13.22
N ASP A 52 19.88 9.06 13.54
CA ASP A 52 21.02 9.02 14.47
C ASP A 52 22.00 7.87 14.12
N GLY A 53 22.28 7.70 12.82
CA GLY A 53 23.19 6.69 12.27
C GLY A 53 22.61 5.27 12.15
N LYS A 54 21.39 5.02 12.65
CA LYS A 54 20.71 3.72 12.53
C LYS A 54 19.89 3.66 11.24
N PRO A 55 19.88 2.52 10.50
CA PRO A 55 19.03 2.35 9.32
C PRO A 55 17.55 2.62 9.64
N ALA A 56 16.90 3.40 8.78
CA ALA A 56 15.54 3.87 8.93
C ALA A 56 14.88 4.00 7.54
N PRO A 57 14.40 2.91 6.92
CA PRO A 57 13.74 3.02 5.62
C PRO A 57 12.40 3.76 5.72
N PHE A 58 12.20 4.77 4.88
CA PHE A 58 10.95 5.52 4.78
C PHE A 58 10.22 5.22 3.48
N ILE A 59 8.89 5.27 3.52
CA ILE A 59 8.07 5.32 2.32
C ILE A 59 8.11 6.76 1.80
N LEU A 60 8.40 6.95 0.52
CA LEU A 60 8.33 8.25 -0.11
C LEU A 60 6.86 8.57 -0.46
N ASP A 61 6.32 9.63 0.14
CA ASP A 61 4.90 9.90 0.12
C ASP A 61 4.62 11.36 -0.30
N SER A 62 4.23 11.55 -1.55
CA SER A 62 3.84 12.87 -2.06
C SER A 62 2.46 13.35 -1.58
N GLY A 63 1.61 12.45 -1.08
CA GLY A 63 0.33 12.76 -0.46
C GLY A 63 0.43 13.17 1.02
N ALA A 64 1.55 12.89 1.67
CA ALA A 64 1.81 13.34 3.03
C ALA A 64 2.27 14.82 3.05
N SER A 65 1.48 15.71 3.64
CA SER A 65 1.87 17.13 3.78
C SER A 65 3.13 17.32 4.63
N TYR A 66 3.43 16.39 5.53
CA TYR A 66 4.59 16.44 6.42
C TYR A 66 5.13 15.02 6.68
N SER A 67 6.43 14.90 6.90
CA SER A 67 7.06 13.62 7.23
C SER A 67 6.62 13.14 8.60
N MET A 68 6.26 11.87 8.71
CA MET A 68 5.69 11.31 9.92
C MET A 68 6.20 9.91 10.25
N MET A 69 6.05 9.52 11.51
CA MET A 69 6.28 8.15 11.99
C MET A 69 5.26 7.79 13.06
N SER A 70 5.12 6.50 13.35
CA SER A 70 4.24 6.04 14.44
C SER A 70 4.90 6.27 15.81
N ALA A 71 4.09 6.42 16.86
CA ALA A 71 4.61 6.51 18.24
C ALA A 71 5.42 5.26 18.67
N PRO A 72 5.01 4.02 18.32
CA PRO A 72 5.84 2.82 18.47
C PRO A 72 7.23 2.95 17.84
N VAL A 73 7.32 3.45 16.60
CA VAL A 73 8.60 3.63 15.91
C VAL A 73 9.47 4.68 16.59
N ALA A 74 8.91 5.85 16.91
CA ALA A 74 9.66 6.90 17.59
C ALA A 74 10.27 6.41 18.92
N LYS A 75 9.49 5.61 19.67
CA LYS A 75 9.95 4.96 20.89
C LYS A 75 11.08 3.94 20.63
N ALA A 76 10.98 3.13 19.57
CA ALA A 76 12.00 2.15 19.20
C ALA A 76 13.35 2.83 18.84
N PHE A 77 13.32 4.02 18.26
CA PHE A 77 14.52 4.84 18.03
C PHE A 77 14.99 5.62 19.25
N GLY A 78 14.21 5.63 20.34
CA GLY A 78 14.53 6.36 21.57
C GLY A 78 14.35 7.88 21.43
N LEU A 79 13.45 8.31 20.54
CA LEU A 79 13.19 9.74 20.30
C LEU A 79 12.37 10.35 21.44
N HIS A 80 12.68 11.60 21.77
CA HIS A 80 11.92 12.38 22.73
C HIS A 80 10.71 13.02 22.04
N LEU A 81 9.52 12.79 22.60
CA LEU A 81 8.27 13.35 22.09
C LEU A 81 7.92 14.65 22.82
N GLN A 82 7.57 15.65 22.05
CA GLN A 82 7.06 16.94 22.54
C GLN A 82 5.62 17.11 22.08
N PRO A 83 4.71 17.64 22.91
CA PRO A 83 3.35 17.92 22.47
C PRO A 83 3.37 18.83 21.24
N ALA A 84 2.59 18.48 20.21
CA ALA A 84 2.43 19.36 19.05
C ALA A 84 1.68 20.66 19.44
N PRO A 85 1.83 21.74 18.65
CA PRO A 85 1.05 22.96 18.82
C PRO A 85 -0.46 22.66 18.86
N VAL A 86 -1.17 23.37 19.74
CA VAL A 86 -2.63 23.20 19.92
C VAL A 86 -3.35 23.33 18.58
N GLY A 87 -4.16 22.33 18.24
CA GLY A 87 -4.93 22.28 16.99
C GLY A 87 -4.20 21.63 15.81
N LEU A 88 -2.91 21.31 15.93
CA LEU A 88 -2.22 20.52 14.91
C LEU A 88 -2.69 19.06 15.00
N ARG A 89 -3.26 18.56 13.90
CA ARG A 89 -3.70 17.16 13.76
C ARG A 89 -3.25 16.62 12.41
N MET A 90 -2.94 15.34 12.38
CA MET A 90 -2.79 14.63 11.11
C MET A 90 -4.15 14.24 10.57
N LYS A 91 -4.30 14.35 9.26
CA LYS A 91 -5.50 13.95 8.53
C LYS A 91 -5.12 12.90 7.51
N GLY A 92 -5.93 11.86 7.38
CA GLY A 92 -5.82 10.87 6.32
C GLY A 92 -7.15 10.17 6.07
N ILE A 93 -7.12 9.11 5.27
CA ILE A 93 -8.29 8.27 4.97
C ILE A 93 -8.95 7.72 6.25
N GLY A 94 -8.16 7.45 7.29
CA GLY A 94 -8.64 6.99 8.59
C GLY A 94 -9.16 8.11 9.51
N GLY A 95 -9.34 9.33 8.99
CA GLY A 95 -9.78 10.50 9.72
C GLY A 95 -8.63 11.29 10.36
N GLU A 96 -8.89 11.88 11.52
CA GLU A 96 -7.92 12.70 12.24
C GLU A 96 -7.16 11.90 13.31
N SER A 97 -5.91 12.27 13.57
CA SER A 97 -5.11 11.79 14.70
C SER A 97 -4.43 12.94 15.41
N ASP A 98 -4.41 12.84 16.73
CA ASP A 98 -3.54 13.67 17.56
C ASP A 98 -2.07 13.30 17.26
N VAL A 99 -1.21 14.30 17.36
CA VAL A 99 0.22 14.16 17.06
C VAL A 99 1.09 14.77 18.12
N ASP A 100 2.24 14.15 18.29
CA ASP A 100 3.41 14.74 18.93
C ASP A 100 4.44 15.14 17.88
N LEU A 101 5.49 15.82 18.32
CA LEU A 101 6.67 16.14 17.53
C LEU A 101 7.86 15.38 18.07
N ALA A 102 8.67 14.85 17.16
CA ALA A 102 10.01 14.36 17.47
C ALA A 102 11.04 15.10 16.60
N THR A 103 12.13 15.52 17.22
CA THR A 103 13.27 16.09 16.50
C THR A 103 14.36 15.05 16.39
N VAL A 104 14.66 14.63 15.17
CA VAL A 104 15.81 13.77 14.84
C VAL A 104 17.05 14.65 14.74
N ARG A 105 18.09 14.30 15.49
CA ARG A 105 19.31 15.11 15.57
C ARG A 105 20.12 15.02 14.29
N HIS A 106 20.27 13.81 13.77
CA HIS A 106 21.01 13.48 12.55
C HIS A 106 20.16 12.62 11.64
N PHE A 107 19.59 13.21 10.60
CA PHE A 107 18.78 12.51 9.61
C PHE A 107 19.57 12.31 8.32
N GLY A 108 19.98 11.07 8.06
CA GLY A 108 20.73 10.73 6.86
C GLY A 108 19.80 10.52 5.67
N LEU A 109 19.95 11.32 4.62
CA LEU A 109 19.18 11.19 3.38
C LEU A 109 20.08 11.43 2.17
N ALA A 110 20.11 10.50 1.22
CA ALA A 110 20.91 10.59 0.00
C ALA A 110 22.40 10.92 0.23
N GLY A 111 22.97 10.37 1.32
CA GLY A 111 24.36 10.60 1.71
C GLY A 111 24.63 11.93 2.41
N ALA A 112 23.62 12.78 2.58
CA ALA A 112 23.70 13.99 3.40
C ALA A 112 23.22 13.70 4.83
N ASP A 113 23.88 14.29 5.82
CA ASP A 113 23.40 14.34 7.21
C ASP A 113 22.68 15.67 7.44
N ILE A 114 21.39 15.60 7.72
CA ILE A 114 20.52 16.76 7.89
C ILE A 114 20.25 16.94 9.39
N PRO A 115 20.70 18.05 10.00
CA PRO A 115 20.52 18.25 11.43
C PRO A 115 19.10 18.71 11.77
N GLN A 116 18.60 18.26 12.92
CA GLN A 116 17.37 18.77 13.55
C GLN A 116 16.10 18.66 12.68
N VAL A 117 15.92 17.52 12.03
CA VAL A 117 14.71 17.26 11.22
C VAL A 117 13.55 16.88 12.13
N GLN A 118 12.45 17.61 12.02
CA GLN A 118 11.22 17.33 12.75
C GLN A 118 10.33 16.34 12.01
N PHE A 119 9.68 15.46 12.78
CA PHE A 119 8.68 14.52 12.30
C PHE A 119 7.41 14.67 13.15
N LEU A 120 6.25 14.54 12.49
CA LEU A 120 5.01 14.30 13.20
C LEU A 120 5.02 12.85 13.72
N VAL A 121 4.59 12.65 14.96
CA VAL A 121 4.54 11.33 15.59
C VAL A 121 3.10 11.02 15.99
N GLY A 122 2.53 9.98 15.38
CA GLY A 122 1.16 9.56 15.68
C GLY A 122 0.54 8.71 14.58
N GLY A 123 -0.77 8.47 14.70
CA GLY A 123 -1.54 7.73 13.70
C GLY A 123 -1.18 6.24 13.57
N THR A 124 -1.38 5.71 12.37
CA THR A 124 -1.24 4.29 12.04
C THR A 124 0.21 3.93 11.72
N ASP A 125 0.69 2.78 12.22
CA ASP A 125 1.99 2.26 11.85
C ASP A 125 1.97 1.70 10.42
N VAL A 126 2.73 2.33 9.54
CA VAL A 126 2.76 2.01 8.11
C VAL A 126 3.63 0.79 7.79
N GLY A 127 4.23 0.11 8.77
CA GLY A 127 5.08 -1.08 8.55
C GLY A 127 6.46 -0.77 7.95
N GLN A 128 6.87 0.49 8.04
CA GLN A 128 8.21 1.03 7.78
C GLN A 128 8.54 2.06 8.86
N THR A 129 9.69 2.74 8.79
CA THR A 129 9.99 3.78 9.78
C THR A 129 8.97 4.92 9.73
N GLY A 130 8.46 5.26 8.56
CA GLY A 130 7.45 6.30 8.42
C GLY A 130 7.23 6.72 6.97
N LEU A 131 6.63 7.90 6.82
CA LEU A 131 6.35 8.56 5.55
C LEU A 131 7.26 9.79 5.41
N LEU A 132 7.89 9.93 4.24
CA LEU A 132 8.70 11.09 3.88
C LEU A 132 7.85 12.01 2.99
N GLY A 133 7.37 13.11 3.59
CA GLY A 133 6.35 13.98 3.02
C GLY A 133 6.88 15.22 2.31
N GLN A 134 5.95 16.14 2.03
CA GLN A 134 6.21 17.40 1.32
C GLN A 134 7.24 18.29 2.01
N ASN A 135 7.41 18.27 3.33
CA ASN A 135 8.48 19.03 3.98
C ASN A 135 9.90 18.68 3.49
N VAL A 136 10.09 17.50 2.88
CA VAL A 136 11.33 17.09 2.21
C VAL A 136 11.20 17.15 0.68
N LEU A 137 10.08 16.67 0.13
CA LEU A 137 9.88 16.61 -1.33
C LEU A 137 9.71 17.99 -1.97
N SER A 138 9.21 18.97 -1.21
CA SER A 138 8.85 20.29 -1.73
C SER A 138 10.00 21.30 -1.86
N ILE A 139 11.22 20.93 -1.47
CA ILE A 139 12.37 21.86 -1.48
C ILE A 139 12.76 22.32 -2.90
N GLY A 140 12.19 21.69 -3.92
CA GLY A 140 12.35 22.01 -5.32
C GLY A 140 11.28 21.35 -6.20
N ASP A 141 11.51 21.38 -7.50
CA ASP A 141 10.76 20.57 -8.46
C ASP A 141 11.13 19.10 -8.29
N VAL A 142 10.20 18.18 -8.56
CA VAL A 142 10.41 16.75 -8.28
C VAL A 142 10.23 15.94 -9.54
N GLU A 143 11.21 15.09 -9.84
CA GLU A 143 11.07 14.05 -10.84
C GLU A 143 10.86 12.70 -10.16
N TYR A 144 9.78 12.03 -10.54
CA TYR A 144 9.49 10.66 -10.14
C TYR A 144 9.82 9.73 -11.30
N ASP A 145 10.83 8.90 -11.10
CA ASP A 145 11.30 7.86 -12.02
C ASP A 145 11.30 6.54 -11.26
N LEU A 146 10.14 6.17 -10.69
CA LEU A 146 9.99 4.91 -9.98
C LEU A 146 10.38 3.71 -10.85
N PRO A 147 9.99 3.63 -12.16
CA PRO A 147 10.44 2.56 -13.04
C PRO A 147 11.97 2.45 -13.12
N GLY A 148 12.66 3.59 -13.13
CA GLY A 148 14.12 3.69 -13.08
C GLY A 148 14.74 3.60 -11.69
N GLY A 149 13.94 3.39 -10.63
CA GLY A 149 14.44 3.28 -9.25
C GLY A 149 14.96 4.59 -8.67
N ALA A 150 14.40 5.74 -9.06
CA ALA A 150 14.88 7.04 -8.59
C ALA A 150 13.78 8.09 -8.39
N VAL A 151 13.97 8.96 -7.41
CA VAL A 151 13.30 10.26 -7.29
C VAL A 151 14.36 11.34 -7.22
N ARG A 152 14.22 12.41 -8.00
CA ARG A 152 15.22 13.48 -8.10
C ARG A 152 14.60 14.81 -7.72
N LEU A 153 15.26 15.54 -6.83
CA LEU A 153 14.88 16.89 -6.46
C LEU A 153 15.67 17.87 -7.31
N PHE A 154 15.00 18.87 -7.88
CA PHE A 154 15.57 19.82 -8.82
C PHE A 154 15.46 21.26 -8.33
N ARG A 155 16.48 22.04 -8.67
CA ARG A 155 16.41 23.50 -8.66
C ARG A 155 16.41 23.99 -10.10
N ALA A 156 15.23 24.42 -10.56
CA ALA A 156 15.05 25.03 -11.86
C ALA A 156 15.06 26.57 -11.75
N GLN A 157 15.85 27.24 -12.59
CA GLN A 157 15.93 28.69 -12.69
C GLN A 157 15.81 29.12 -14.15
N GLY A 158 14.89 30.05 -14.44
CA GLY A 158 14.72 30.55 -15.81
C GLY A 158 14.07 29.57 -16.79
N CYS A 159 13.38 28.54 -16.30
CA CYS A 159 12.82 27.44 -17.12
C CYS A 159 11.32 27.61 -17.46
N GLY A 160 10.69 28.74 -17.14
CA GLY A 160 9.22 28.89 -17.14
C GLY A 160 8.48 28.72 -18.48
N LYS A 161 9.20 28.60 -19.60
CA LYS A 161 8.61 28.34 -20.94
C LYS A 161 9.12 27.03 -21.57
N LEU A 162 10.02 26.33 -20.89
CA LEU A 162 10.66 25.12 -21.39
C LEU A 162 9.96 23.91 -20.79
N ALA A 163 9.46 23.01 -21.64
CA ALA A 163 8.93 21.73 -21.19
C ALA A 163 10.04 20.93 -20.49
N MET A 164 9.79 20.52 -19.25
CA MET A 164 10.81 19.86 -18.41
C MET A 164 10.91 18.35 -18.65
N ALA A 165 10.24 17.81 -19.67
CA ALA A 165 10.31 16.42 -20.11
C ALA A 165 11.63 16.08 -20.83
N TYR A 166 12.78 16.46 -20.25
CA TYR A 166 14.07 16.44 -20.93
C TYR A 166 14.54 15.03 -21.32
N TRP A 167 14.07 13.98 -20.63
CA TRP A 167 14.40 12.58 -20.93
C TRP A 167 13.78 12.08 -22.24
N THR A 168 12.79 12.79 -22.78
CA THR A 168 12.12 12.42 -24.03
C THR A 168 13.01 12.59 -25.26
N GLN A 169 14.07 13.41 -25.15
CA GLN A 169 14.94 13.79 -26.27
C GLN A 169 14.14 14.30 -27.49
N GLY A 170 13.05 15.03 -27.23
CA GLY A 170 12.20 15.60 -28.28
C GLY A 170 11.10 14.68 -28.80
N LYS A 171 10.97 13.45 -28.26
CA LYS A 171 9.79 12.61 -28.45
C LYS A 171 8.57 13.25 -27.76
N PRO A 172 7.34 12.91 -28.20
CA PRO A 172 6.15 13.45 -27.55
C PRO A 172 6.12 13.09 -26.05
N PHE A 173 5.34 13.85 -25.28
CA PHE A 173 5.07 13.61 -23.86
C PHE A 173 3.65 14.07 -23.52
N PHE A 174 3.16 13.61 -22.38
CA PHE A 174 1.93 14.08 -21.79
C PHE A 174 2.18 15.22 -20.81
N GLU A 175 1.18 16.05 -20.62
CA GLU A 175 1.20 17.10 -19.62
C GLU A 175 -0.18 17.34 -19.01
N ILE A 176 -0.17 17.76 -17.74
CA ILE A 176 -1.38 18.14 -17.00
C ILE A 176 -1.10 19.41 -16.19
N PRO A 177 -1.97 20.43 -16.28
CA PRO A 177 -1.87 21.59 -15.39
C PRO A 177 -2.18 21.18 -13.94
N ILE A 178 -1.45 21.76 -13.00
CA ILE A 178 -1.68 21.56 -11.55
C ILE A 178 -2.02 22.87 -10.87
N GLU A 179 -2.65 22.78 -9.70
CA GLU A 179 -2.96 23.92 -8.87
C GLU A 179 -1.68 24.64 -8.40
N ALA A 180 -1.78 25.97 -8.29
CA ALA A 180 -0.69 26.75 -7.72
C ALA A 180 -0.52 26.41 -6.23
N ARG A 181 0.73 26.19 -5.81
CA ARG A 181 1.03 25.85 -4.42
C ARG A 181 0.78 27.04 -3.53
N GLN A 182 -0.05 26.84 -2.51
CA GLN A 182 -0.31 27.86 -1.50
C GLN A 182 0.85 27.95 -0.50
N ASN A 183 1.48 26.81 -0.19
CA ASN A 183 2.66 26.74 0.68
C ASN A 183 3.49 25.45 0.40
N ALA A 184 4.60 25.32 1.14
CA ALA A 184 5.53 24.19 1.02
C ALA A 184 4.94 22.82 1.41
N LEU A 185 3.79 22.78 2.06
CA LEU A 185 3.12 21.55 2.48
C LEU A 185 1.92 21.20 1.57
N SER A 186 1.59 22.07 0.60
CA SER A 186 0.52 21.80 -0.37
C SER A 186 0.82 20.56 -1.20
N HIS A 187 -0.18 19.69 -1.35
CA HIS A 187 -0.11 18.54 -2.24
C HIS A 187 -0.06 18.97 -3.71
N THR A 188 0.44 18.08 -4.56
CA THR A 188 0.35 18.23 -6.00
C THR A 188 -1.05 17.81 -6.45
N VAL A 189 -1.85 18.78 -6.89
CA VAL A 189 -3.26 18.56 -7.28
C VAL A 189 -3.47 18.97 -8.73
N GLY A 190 -4.11 18.09 -9.51
CA GLY A 190 -4.52 18.36 -10.89
C GLY A 190 -6.00 18.05 -11.12
N THR A 191 -6.52 18.43 -12.27
CA THR A 191 -7.89 18.07 -12.69
C THR A 191 -7.86 16.92 -13.69
N THR A 192 -8.41 15.77 -13.31
CA THR A 192 -8.60 14.61 -14.21
C THR A 192 -10.07 14.47 -14.59
N GLU A 193 -10.38 13.61 -15.56
CA GLU A 193 -11.75 13.33 -15.99
C GLU A 193 -12.01 11.82 -15.96
N LEU A 194 -13.09 11.37 -15.31
CA LEU A 194 -13.48 9.97 -15.23
C LEU A 194 -14.90 9.81 -15.78
N ASN A 195 -15.05 9.10 -16.90
CA ASN A 195 -16.32 8.97 -17.63
C ASN A 195 -17.02 10.34 -17.87
N GLY A 196 -16.26 11.39 -18.17
CA GLY A 196 -16.79 12.76 -18.35
C GLY A 196 -16.92 13.59 -17.07
N ALA A 197 -16.78 12.98 -15.88
CA ALA A 197 -16.83 13.69 -14.61
C ALA A 197 -15.46 14.28 -14.26
N LYS A 198 -15.40 15.61 -14.04
CA LYS A 198 -14.16 16.26 -13.57
C LYS A 198 -13.90 15.93 -12.10
N LEU A 199 -12.66 15.58 -11.80
CA LEU A 199 -12.19 15.19 -10.47
C LEU A 199 -11.01 16.07 -10.06
N ARG A 200 -11.00 16.50 -8.80
CA ARG A 200 -9.82 17.07 -8.15
C ARG A 200 -8.94 15.94 -7.62
N THR A 201 -7.74 15.82 -8.18
CA THR A 201 -6.90 14.62 -8.05
C THR A 201 -5.57 14.94 -7.41
N VAL A 202 -5.27 14.27 -6.31
CA VAL A 202 -3.98 14.34 -5.62
C VAL A 202 -3.05 13.28 -6.19
N PHE A 203 -1.84 13.69 -6.54
CA PHE A 203 -0.77 12.78 -6.98
C PHE A 203 -0.03 12.24 -5.75
N ASP A 204 -0.26 10.97 -5.42
CA ASP A 204 0.10 10.38 -4.13
C ASP A 204 0.92 9.09 -4.30
N THR A 205 2.24 9.17 -4.13
CA THR A 205 3.12 7.98 -4.15
C THR A 205 3.01 7.10 -2.91
N GLY A 206 2.43 7.59 -1.81
CA GLY A 206 2.19 6.84 -0.58
C GLY A 206 0.95 5.95 -0.67
N ALA A 207 -0.03 6.34 -1.48
CA ALA A 207 -1.18 5.52 -1.82
C ALA A 207 -0.75 4.33 -2.69
N ALA A 208 -0.83 3.12 -2.16
CA ALA A 208 -0.46 1.90 -2.89
C ALA A 208 -1.35 1.66 -4.14
N GLN A 209 -2.60 2.10 -4.08
CA GLN A 209 -3.59 1.96 -5.14
C GLN A 209 -4.29 3.29 -5.37
N THR A 210 -4.75 3.49 -6.60
CA THR A 210 -5.58 4.64 -6.96
C THR A 210 -6.98 4.46 -6.39
N VAL A 211 -7.42 5.43 -5.58
CA VAL A 211 -8.70 5.38 -4.86
C VAL A 211 -9.52 6.65 -5.06
N LEU A 212 -10.80 6.47 -5.36
CA LEU A 212 -11.81 7.53 -5.51
C LEU A 212 -12.64 7.65 -4.23
N THR A 213 -13.19 8.84 -3.98
CA THR A 213 -14.31 8.96 -3.04
C THR A 213 -15.58 8.31 -3.61
N LEU A 214 -16.49 7.85 -2.74
CA LEU A 214 -17.83 7.42 -3.15
C LEU A 214 -18.54 8.49 -4.01
N LYS A 215 -18.38 9.77 -3.65
CA LYS A 215 -18.98 10.88 -4.39
C LYS A 215 -18.39 11.01 -5.79
N ALA A 216 -17.08 10.86 -5.95
CA ALA A 216 -16.41 10.90 -7.24
C ALA A 216 -16.84 9.73 -8.14
N ALA A 217 -16.88 8.51 -7.60
CA ALA A 217 -17.35 7.33 -8.32
C ALA A 217 -18.82 7.50 -8.79
N ALA A 218 -19.69 8.01 -7.92
CA ALA A 218 -21.09 8.27 -8.24
C ALA A 218 -21.25 9.32 -9.36
N ARG A 219 -20.43 10.39 -9.35
CA ARG A 219 -20.42 11.38 -10.45
C ARG A 219 -19.96 10.78 -11.77
N ALA A 220 -19.10 9.76 -11.73
CA ALA A 220 -18.67 8.98 -12.89
C ALA A 220 -19.64 7.82 -13.25
N GLY A 221 -20.78 7.72 -12.56
CA GLY A 221 -21.87 6.78 -12.86
C GLY A 221 -21.74 5.40 -12.22
N VAL A 222 -20.88 5.22 -11.22
CA VAL A 222 -20.64 3.92 -10.55
C VAL A 222 -20.96 3.99 -9.06
N HIS A 223 -21.77 3.05 -8.57
CA HIS A 223 -22.23 2.98 -7.19
C HIS A 223 -21.99 1.60 -6.56
N PRO A 224 -21.86 1.52 -5.23
CA PRO A 224 -21.90 0.24 -4.53
C PRO A 224 -23.20 -0.52 -4.86
N GLY A 225 -23.05 -1.79 -5.26
CA GLY A 225 -24.18 -2.65 -5.63
C GLY A 225 -24.51 -2.69 -7.11
N ASP A 226 -23.91 -1.83 -7.94
CA ASP A 226 -24.05 -1.90 -9.39
C ASP A 226 -23.47 -3.22 -9.96
N PRO A 227 -24.01 -3.76 -11.07
CA PRO A 227 -23.46 -4.95 -11.70
C PRO A 227 -21.97 -4.79 -12.05
N GLY A 228 -21.12 -5.71 -11.58
CA GLY A 228 -19.67 -5.68 -11.83
C GLY A 228 -18.86 -4.88 -10.81
N VAL A 229 -19.52 -4.23 -9.84
CA VAL A 229 -18.85 -3.64 -8.68
C VAL A 229 -18.64 -4.71 -7.62
N GLU A 230 -17.39 -4.84 -7.18
CA GLU A 230 -16.96 -5.85 -6.20
C GLU A 230 -16.53 -5.16 -4.90
N THR A 231 -16.75 -5.79 -3.75
CA THR A 231 -16.15 -5.33 -2.49
C THR A 231 -14.65 -5.60 -2.52
N SER A 232 -13.81 -4.60 -2.26
CA SER A 232 -12.34 -4.72 -2.28
C SER A 232 -11.72 -5.03 -0.92
N GLY A 233 -12.53 -5.01 0.15
CA GLY A 233 -12.08 -5.15 1.52
C GLY A 233 -12.19 -3.82 2.27
N TRP A 234 -11.33 -3.62 3.26
CA TRP A 234 -11.30 -2.42 4.09
C TRP A 234 -10.18 -1.48 3.65
N GLU A 235 -10.52 -0.22 3.36
CA GLU A 235 -9.54 0.83 3.15
C GLU A 235 -9.11 1.41 4.51
N THR A 236 -7.81 1.62 4.67
CA THR A 236 -7.18 2.11 5.89
C THR A 236 -6.19 3.21 5.55
N GLY A 237 -5.85 4.05 6.53
CA GLY A 237 -4.86 5.10 6.36
C GLY A 237 -4.42 5.67 7.70
N ILE A 238 -3.97 6.92 7.69
CA ILE A 238 -3.69 7.65 8.93
C ILE A 238 -5.02 7.94 9.65
N GLY A 239 -5.09 7.55 10.92
CA GLY A 239 -6.29 7.64 11.74
C GLY A 239 -6.91 6.28 12.03
N ARG A 240 -7.89 6.28 12.94
CA ARG A 240 -8.51 5.07 13.48
C ARG A 240 -9.65 4.52 12.63
N HIS A 241 -10.18 5.32 11.71
CA HIS A 241 -11.34 4.92 10.91
C HIS A 241 -10.90 3.96 9.82
N VAL A 242 -11.77 2.98 9.60
CA VAL A 242 -11.63 1.94 8.58
C VAL A 242 -12.91 2.00 7.78
N THR A 243 -12.82 2.10 6.46
CA THR A 243 -14.00 2.19 5.59
C THR A 243 -14.08 0.99 4.65
N GLN A 244 -15.29 0.58 4.31
CA GLN A 244 -15.49 -0.41 3.26
C GLN A 244 -15.01 0.19 1.93
N GLY A 245 -14.27 -0.61 1.17
CA GLY A 245 -13.86 -0.31 -0.19
C GLY A 245 -14.59 -1.17 -1.22
N TRP A 246 -14.65 -0.64 -2.43
CA TRP A 246 -15.18 -1.28 -3.62
C TRP A 246 -14.22 -1.12 -4.80
N ILE A 247 -14.30 -2.03 -5.78
CA ILE A 247 -13.65 -1.90 -7.08
C ILE A 247 -14.74 -1.73 -8.13
N GLY A 248 -14.62 -0.66 -8.91
CA GLY A 248 -15.54 -0.32 -10.00
C GLY A 248 -14.85 -0.35 -11.35
N HIS A 249 -15.65 -0.48 -12.41
CA HIS A 249 -15.19 -0.40 -13.79
C HIS A 249 -15.56 0.95 -14.39
N PHE A 250 -14.61 1.58 -15.07
CA PHE A 250 -14.80 2.86 -15.74
C PHE A 250 -14.29 2.78 -17.17
N ALA A 251 -15.05 3.38 -18.09
CA ALA A 251 -14.76 3.30 -19.51
C ALA A 251 -13.53 4.12 -19.89
N LEU A 252 -13.37 5.29 -19.27
CA LEU A 252 -12.33 6.26 -19.63
C LEU A 252 -11.88 7.08 -18.43
N LEU A 253 -10.58 7.13 -18.21
CA LEU A 253 -9.90 8.08 -17.33
C LEU A 253 -8.96 8.95 -18.18
N LYS A 254 -9.13 10.28 -18.12
CA LYS A 254 -8.22 11.24 -18.74
C LYS A 254 -7.35 11.92 -17.69
N ILE A 255 -6.05 11.90 -17.90
CA ILE A 255 -5.05 12.57 -17.07
C ILE A 255 -4.31 13.57 -17.96
N GLY A 256 -4.72 14.84 -17.92
CA GLY A 256 -4.24 15.83 -18.88
C GLY A 256 -4.62 15.42 -20.31
N ASN A 257 -3.64 15.11 -21.13
CA ASN A 257 -3.80 14.60 -22.50
C ASN A 257 -3.52 13.09 -22.64
N GLU A 258 -3.39 12.34 -21.54
CA GLU A 258 -3.39 10.87 -21.55
C GLU A 258 -4.82 10.34 -21.45
N GLU A 259 -5.19 9.37 -22.30
CA GLU A 259 -6.46 8.65 -22.24
C GLU A 259 -6.25 7.16 -21.90
N LEU A 260 -6.82 6.75 -20.76
CA LEU A 260 -6.77 5.40 -20.22
C LEU A 260 -8.15 4.75 -20.33
N HIS A 261 -8.23 3.61 -21.01
CA HIS A 261 -9.50 2.91 -21.24
C HIS A 261 -9.64 1.68 -20.35
N ASN A 262 -10.91 1.34 -20.07
CA ASN A 262 -11.29 0.10 -19.42
C ASN A 262 -10.62 -0.05 -18.03
N VAL A 263 -10.57 1.05 -17.27
CA VAL A 263 -9.86 1.11 -15.99
C VAL A 263 -10.68 0.51 -14.86
N ARG A 264 -10.02 -0.25 -13.99
CA ARG A 264 -10.61 -0.73 -12.73
C ARG A 264 -9.97 0.00 -11.57
N LEU A 265 -10.77 0.76 -10.84
CA LEU A 265 -10.29 1.64 -9.77
C LEU A 265 -10.99 1.31 -8.46
N HIS A 266 -10.27 1.52 -7.36
CA HIS A 266 -10.83 1.42 -6.02
C HIS A 266 -11.64 2.67 -5.71
N PHE A 267 -12.69 2.53 -4.91
CA PHE A 267 -13.43 3.66 -4.37
C PHE A 267 -14.01 3.34 -2.99
N ALA A 268 -14.08 4.34 -2.13
CA ALA A 268 -14.51 4.16 -0.74
C ALA A 268 -15.03 5.46 -0.12
N ASP A 269 -15.64 5.36 1.07
CA ASP A 269 -16.00 6.52 1.88
C ASP A 269 -14.76 7.03 2.63
N LEU A 270 -13.97 7.90 1.99
CA LEU A 270 -12.73 8.45 2.56
C LEU A 270 -12.99 9.48 3.68
N GLY A 271 -14.24 9.62 4.13
CA GLY A 271 -14.64 10.43 5.26
C GLY A 271 -14.71 11.93 4.95
N PRO A 272 -15.25 12.72 5.89
CA PRO A 272 -15.48 14.16 5.70
C PRO A 272 -14.20 15.00 5.73
N SER A 273 -13.07 14.43 6.15
CA SER A 273 -11.77 15.12 6.21
C SER A 273 -10.99 15.06 4.89
N PHE A 274 -11.50 14.34 3.89
CA PHE A 274 -10.90 14.21 2.58
C PHE A 274 -11.69 15.06 1.57
N ASP A 275 -11.15 16.24 1.26
CA ASP A 275 -11.81 17.24 0.40
C ASP A 275 -11.61 16.96 -1.10
N ASP A 276 -10.66 16.10 -1.45
CA ASP A 276 -10.31 15.73 -2.83
C ASP A 276 -11.19 14.59 -3.36
N ASP A 277 -11.18 14.38 -4.67
CA ASP A 277 -12.00 13.36 -5.32
C ASP A 277 -11.28 12.04 -5.53
N MET A 278 -9.96 12.10 -5.77
CA MET A 278 -9.14 10.96 -6.13
C MET A 278 -7.72 11.09 -5.58
N LEU A 279 -7.18 9.99 -5.04
CA LEU A 279 -5.74 9.78 -4.89
C LEU A 279 -5.27 8.96 -6.08
N LEU A 280 -4.41 9.53 -6.92
CA LEU A 280 -3.73 8.79 -7.99
C LEU A 280 -2.45 8.17 -7.42
N GLY A 281 -2.49 6.84 -7.25
CA GLY A 281 -1.56 6.07 -6.45
C GLY A 281 -0.32 5.58 -7.18
N ALA A 282 0.55 4.92 -6.44
CA ALA A 282 1.77 4.28 -6.93
C ALA A 282 1.51 3.28 -8.08
N ASP A 283 0.31 2.70 -8.15
CA ASP A 283 -0.14 1.84 -9.24
C ASP A 283 -0.20 2.51 -10.62
N TRP A 284 -0.24 3.85 -10.66
CA TRP A 284 0.02 4.64 -11.86
C TRP A 284 1.50 5.04 -11.98
N PHE A 285 2.13 5.53 -10.90
CA PHE A 285 3.51 6.03 -10.93
C PHE A 285 4.55 4.98 -11.36
N VAL A 286 4.37 3.70 -11.05
CA VAL A 286 5.35 2.65 -11.42
C VAL A 286 5.42 2.35 -12.91
N SER A 287 4.53 2.95 -13.71
CA SER A 287 4.49 2.82 -15.16
C SER A 287 4.75 4.16 -15.87
N HIS A 288 5.08 5.20 -15.10
CA HIS A 288 5.28 6.55 -15.58
C HIS A 288 6.59 7.15 -15.07
N ARG A 289 7.20 7.98 -15.91
CA ARG A 289 8.23 8.93 -15.50
C ARG A 289 7.66 10.33 -15.63
N LEU A 290 7.75 11.12 -14.56
CA LEU A 290 7.16 12.44 -14.52
C LEU A 290 8.03 13.48 -13.84
N TYR A 291 7.85 14.73 -14.23
CA TYR A 291 8.46 15.92 -13.64
C TYR A 291 7.37 16.88 -13.21
N VAL A 292 7.31 17.16 -11.92
CA VAL A 292 6.40 18.12 -11.29
C VAL A 292 7.12 19.47 -11.22
N SER A 293 6.70 20.43 -12.05
CA SER A 293 7.22 21.78 -12.00
C SER A 293 6.33 22.72 -11.19
N ASN A 294 6.84 23.17 -10.04
CA ASN A 294 6.13 24.09 -9.16
C ASN A 294 6.04 25.49 -9.78
N VAL A 295 7.06 25.90 -10.54
CA VAL A 295 7.13 27.23 -11.17
C VAL A 295 6.18 27.32 -12.37
N GLN A 296 6.02 26.24 -13.13
CA GLN A 296 5.17 26.21 -14.32
C GLN A 296 3.73 25.78 -14.03
N HIS A 297 3.46 25.32 -12.80
CA HIS A 297 2.18 24.75 -12.40
C HIS A 297 1.75 23.63 -13.36
N ARG A 298 2.69 22.73 -13.67
CA ARG A 298 2.49 21.65 -14.64
C ARG A 298 3.26 20.39 -14.27
N ILE A 299 2.67 19.25 -14.57
CA ILE A 299 3.38 17.96 -14.61
C ILE A 299 3.62 17.60 -16.07
N TYR A 300 4.84 17.18 -16.37
CA TYR A 300 5.22 16.58 -17.65
C TYR A 300 5.50 15.10 -17.42
N PHE A 301 4.99 14.21 -18.26
CA PHE A 301 5.14 12.78 -18.01
C PHE A 301 5.11 11.93 -19.29
N THR A 302 5.63 10.71 -19.17
CA THR A 302 5.62 9.70 -20.22
C THR A 302 5.28 8.35 -19.63
N TYR A 303 4.50 7.57 -20.38
CA TYR A 303 4.34 6.14 -20.10
C TYR A 303 5.61 5.38 -20.46
N THR A 304 6.13 4.61 -19.51
CA THR A 304 7.39 3.85 -19.64
C THR A 304 7.14 2.36 -19.93
N GLY A 305 5.88 1.93 -19.99
CA GLY A 305 5.51 0.52 -20.05
C GLY A 305 5.19 -0.07 -18.68
N GLY A 306 4.59 -1.26 -18.68
CA GLY A 306 4.18 -1.98 -17.47
C GLY A 306 2.67 -2.16 -17.36
N ARG A 307 2.21 -2.59 -16.20
CA ARG A 307 0.80 -2.71 -15.87
C ARG A 307 0.28 -1.40 -15.30
N LEU A 308 -0.97 -1.05 -15.61
CA LEU A 308 -1.66 0.17 -15.17
C LEU A 308 -2.85 -0.22 -14.31
N PHE A 309 -2.85 0.05 -13.00
CA PHE A 309 -3.91 -0.35 -12.05
C PHE A 309 -4.16 -1.87 -11.97
N ASP A 310 -4.60 -2.50 -13.07
CA ASP A 310 -4.82 -3.93 -13.26
C ASP A 310 -4.32 -4.43 -14.63
N THR A 311 -4.54 -5.72 -14.94
CA THR A 311 -4.08 -6.34 -16.19
C THR A 311 -4.93 -6.02 -17.42
N LYS A 312 -6.07 -5.35 -17.28
CA LYS A 312 -7.03 -5.09 -18.36
C LYS A 312 -7.06 -3.63 -18.80
N SER A 313 -6.58 -2.73 -17.96
CA SER A 313 -6.44 -1.31 -18.26
C SER A 313 -5.35 -1.09 -19.30
N HIS A 314 -5.58 -0.17 -20.23
CA HIS A 314 -4.61 0.14 -21.28
C HIS A 314 -4.71 1.60 -21.72
N ILE A 315 -3.57 2.15 -22.17
CA ILE A 315 -3.53 3.45 -22.82
C ILE A 315 -4.06 3.29 -24.24
N ASP A 316 -4.89 4.25 -24.66
CA ASP A 316 -5.34 4.36 -26.04
C ASP A 316 -4.15 4.30 -27.00
N ALA A 317 -4.22 3.41 -28.00
CA ALA A 317 -3.18 3.25 -29.00
C ALA A 317 -2.89 4.55 -29.78
N ALA A 318 -3.87 5.43 -29.98
CA ALA A 318 -3.65 6.73 -30.62
C ALA A 318 -2.99 7.76 -29.68
N SER A 319 -3.22 7.60 -28.37
CA SER A 319 -2.54 8.34 -27.31
C SER A 319 -1.19 7.73 -26.92
N GLN A 320 -0.81 6.55 -27.45
CA GLN A 320 0.51 5.98 -27.24
C GLN A 320 1.57 6.87 -27.89
N ILE A 321 2.01 7.83 -27.10
CA ILE A 321 3.31 8.43 -27.23
C ILE A 321 4.27 7.25 -27.12
N ALA A 322 4.82 6.83 -28.26
CA ALA A 322 5.70 5.68 -28.38
C ALA A 322 6.53 5.60 -27.12
N ALA A 323 6.27 4.58 -26.28
CA ALA A 323 6.88 4.45 -24.96
C ALA A 323 8.32 4.88 -25.17
N VAL A 324 8.75 5.95 -24.49
CA VAL A 324 10.12 6.46 -24.64
C VAL A 324 10.97 5.34 -24.08
N GLY A 325 11.29 4.38 -24.96
CA GLY A 325 11.45 2.97 -24.61
C GLY A 325 12.41 2.90 -23.46
N GLY A 326 11.91 2.43 -22.31
CA GLY A 326 12.43 2.68 -20.96
C GLY A 326 13.91 3.02 -20.95
N VAL A 327 14.21 4.31 -21.22
CA VAL A 327 15.51 4.88 -21.59
C VAL A 327 16.63 3.84 -21.74
N ASP A 328 16.58 2.90 -22.71
CA ASP A 328 17.50 1.75 -22.85
C ASP A 328 18.40 1.56 -21.61
N ALA A 329 17.76 1.29 -20.46
CA ALA A 329 18.45 1.55 -19.20
C ALA A 329 19.51 0.48 -19.13
N ALA A 330 20.77 0.89 -19.34
CA ALA A 330 21.90 -0.02 -19.42
C ALA A 330 21.76 -1.00 -18.26
N ALA A 331 21.86 -2.30 -18.58
CA ALA A 331 21.63 -3.34 -17.60
C ALA A 331 22.41 -2.98 -16.32
N PRO A 332 21.78 -3.04 -15.12
CA PRO A 332 22.46 -2.66 -13.91
C PRO A 332 23.81 -3.37 -13.79
N THR A 333 24.82 -2.67 -13.31
CA THR A 333 26.17 -3.24 -13.15
C THR A 333 26.49 -3.56 -11.69
N THR A 334 25.63 -3.14 -10.77
CA THR A 334 25.80 -3.31 -9.32
C THR A 334 24.73 -4.23 -8.75
N ALA A 335 25.05 -4.91 -7.64
CA ALA A 335 24.08 -5.75 -6.93
C ALA A 335 22.83 -4.95 -6.50
N GLU A 336 23.01 -3.72 -6.02
CA GLU A 336 21.91 -2.85 -5.63
C GLU A 336 21.01 -2.48 -6.82
N GLY A 337 21.59 -2.16 -7.98
CA GLY A 337 20.80 -1.84 -9.17
C GLY A 337 20.00 -3.05 -9.68
N TYR A 338 20.55 -4.26 -9.58
CA TYR A 338 19.79 -5.48 -9.86
C TYR A 338 18.68 -5.74 -8.84
N SER A 339 18.91 -5.44 -7.55
CA SER A 339 17.88 -5.50 -6.50
C SER A 339 16.73 -4.53 -6.79
N GLN A 340 17.03 -3.28 -7.13
CA GLN A 340 16.02 -2.28 -7.50
C GLN A 340 15.21 -2.70 -8.72
N ARG A 341 15.89 -3.21 -9.76
CA ARG A 341 15.25 -3.77 -10.95
C ARG A 341 14.34 -4.94 -10.61
N GLY A 342 14.81 -5.91 -9.82
CA GLY A 342 14.01 -7.06 -9.41
C GLY A 342 12.77 -6.66 -8.62
N ALA A 343 12.90 -5.69 -7.72
CA ALA A 343 11.80 -5.14 -6.95
C ALA A 343 10.74 -4.48 -7.86
N MET A 344 11.16 -3.68 -8.84
CA MET A 344 10.23 -3.07 -9.80
C MET A 344 9.52 -4.11 -10.67
N LEU A 345 10.26 -5.09 -11.21
CA LEU A 345 9.69 -6.19 -12.00
C LEU A 345 8.66 -6.98 -11.18
N GLN A 346 8.96 -7.24 -9.91
CA GLN A 346 8.03 -7.91 -9.00
C GLN A 346 6.75 -7.10 -8.79
N THR A 347 6.86 -5.78 -8.57
CA THR A 347 5.69 -4.88 -8.47
C THR A 347 4.84 -4.90 -9.74
N GLN A 348 5.49 -4.96 -10.90
CA GLN A 348 4.85 -5.10 -12.22
C GLN A 348 4.35 -6.52 -12.51
N HIS A 349 4.53 -7.47 -11.58
CA HIS A 349 4.16 -8.89 -11.73
C HIS A 349 4.95 -9.64 -12.82
N ASP A 350 6.10 -9.13 -13.26
CA ASP A 350 7.10 -9.93 -14.00
C ASP A 350 7.95 -10.72 -13.00
N LEU A 351 7.39 -11.84 -12.54
CA LEU A 351 8.01 -12.68 -11.51
C LEU A 351 9.27 -13.38 -12.02
N SER A 352 9.29 -13.79 -13.30
CA SER A 352 10.48 -14.38 -13.93
C SER A 352 11.64 -13.39 -13.97
N GLY A 353 11.41 -12.19 -14.51
CA GLY A 353 12.43 -11.15 -14.58
C GLY A 353 12.88 -10.70 -13.19
N ALA A 354 11.97 -10.66 -12.21
CA ALA A 354 12.31 -10.37 -10.83
C ALA A 354 13.25 -11.43 -10.22
N ILE A 355 12.93 -12.72 -10.38
CA ILE A 355 13.77 -13.82 -9.88
C ILE A 355 15.17 -13.75 -10.51
N ASP A 356 15.26 -13.52 -11.81
CA ASP A 356 16.54 -13.41 -12.53
C ASP A 356 17.36 -12.19 -12.04
N ALA A 357 16.72 -11.03 -11.92
CA ALA A 357 17.37 -9.82 -11.43
C ALA A 357 17.87 -9.99 -9.98
N PHE A 358 17.06 -10.55 -9.09
CA PHE A 358 17.52 -10.88 -7.74
C PHE A 358 18.61 -11.94 -7.74
N GLY A 359 18.57 -12.91 -8.67
CA GLY A 359 19.64 -13.89 -8.89
C GLY A 359 20.98 -13.23 -9.21
N HIS A 360 20.98 -12.23 -10.10
CA HIS A 360 22.15 -11.42 -10.39
C HIS A 360 22.63 -10.61 -9.18
N ALA A 361 21.72 -10.00 -8.41
CA ALA A 361 22.08 -9.29 -7.18
C ALA A 361 22.77 -10.22 -6.16
N VAL A 362 22.22 -11.42 -5.96
CA VAL A 362 22.83 -12.46 -5.10
C VAL A 362 24.18 -12.91 -5.64
N ALA A 363 24.34 -13.09 -6.95
CA ALA A 363 25.61 -13.50 -7.54
C ALA A 363 26.72 -12.45 -7.35
N LEU A 364 26.37 -11.16 -7.46
CA LEU A 364 27.30 -10.04 -7.27
C LEU A 364 27.63 -9.78 -5.79
N ALA A 365 26.72 -10.10 -4.87
CA ALA A 365 26.89 -9.88 -3.44
C ALA A 365 26.32 -11.05 -2.62
N PRO A 366 26.96 -12.23 -2.64
CA PRO A 366 26.41 -13.47 -2.07
C PRO A 366 26.30 -13.50 -0.55
N LYS A 367 26.92 -12.55 0.14
CA LYS A 367 26.85 -12.41 1.60
C LYS A 367 25.78 -11.43 2.07
N GLU A 368 25.11 -10.75 1.15
CA GLU A 368 24.08 -9.78 1.48
C GLU A 368 22.73 -10.47 1.60
N ALA A 369 22.32 -10.77 2.85
CA ALA A 369 21.12 -11.54 3.16
C ALA A 369 19.83 -10.95 2.53
N ARG A 370 19.75 -9.61 2.41
CA ARG A 370 18.56 -8.94 1.88
C ARG A 370 18.22 -9.36 0.45
N TYR A 371 19.23 -9.57 -0.41
CA TYR A 371 19.00 -9.95 -1.80
C TYR A 371 18.48 -11.38 -1.90
N VAL A 372 18.97 -12.27 -1.04
CA VAL A 372 18.47 -13.64 -0.93
C VAL A 372 17.01 -13.64 -0.44
N ARG A 373 16.68 -12.80 0.55
CA ARG A 373 15.30 -12.63 1.03
C ARG A 373 14.36 -12.08 -0.06
N GLN A 374 14.81 -11.10 -0.84
CA GLN A 374 14.02 -10.57 -1.96
C GLN A 374 13.73 -11.64 -3.02
N ARG A 375 14.72 -12.49 -3.34
CA ARG A 375 14.50 -13.63 -4.23
C ARG A 375 13.54 -14.66 -3.63
N ALA A 376 13.63 -14.93 -2.32
CA ALA A 376 12.66 -15.79 -1.63
C ALA A 376 11.23 -15.25 -1.76
N LEU A 377 11.03 -13.94 -1.58
CA LEU A 377 9.72 -13.29 -1.78
C LEU A 377 9.22 -13.43 -3.22
N ALA A 378 10.12 -13.33 -4.22
CA ALA A 378 9.78 -13.57 -5.61
C ALA A 378 9.37 -15.04 -5.85
N TYR A 379 10.06 -16.02 -5.26
CA TYR A 379 9.64 -17.42 -5.31
C TYR A 379 8.30 -17.68 -4.61
N ILE A 380 8.01 -17.00 -3.49
CA ILE A 380 6.69 -17.10 -2.82
C ILE A 380 5.59 -16.59 -3.76
N ALA A 381 5.81 -15.43 -4.39
CA ALA A 381 4.87 -14.86 -5.34
C ALA A 381 4.66 -15.76 -6.57
N ASP A 382 5.74 -16.40 -7.06
CA ASP A 382 5.74 -17.35 -8.18
C ASP A 382 5.25 -18.76 -7.79
N ARG A 383 4.77 -18.94 -6.55
CA ARG A 383 4.26 -20.21 -6.00
C ARG A 383 5.29 -21.35 -6.06
N ARG A 384 6.56 -21.05 -5.81
CA ARG A 384 7.69 -21.99 -5.71
C ARG A 384 8.18 -22.10 -4.26
N PRO A 385 7.38 -22.71 -3.35
CA PRO A 385 7.64 -22.66 -1.90
C PRO A 385 8.91 -23.40 -1.48
N VAL A 386 9.36 -24.41 -2.22
CA VAL A 386 10.59 -25.14 -1.89
C VAL A 386 11.82 -24.24 -2.04
N LEU A 387 11.94 -23.54 -3.18
CA LEU A 387 13.06 -22.61 -3.41
C LEU A 387 12.99 -21.40 -2.49
N ALA A 388 11.78 -20.91 -2.18
CA ALA A 388 11.60 -19.88 -1.17
C ALA A 388 12.09 -20.35 0.21
N MET A 389 11.77 -21.58 0.62
CA MET A 389 12.24 -22.14 1.90
C MET A 389 13.77 -22.25 1.96
N ASP A 390 14.41 -22.65 0.85
CA ASP A 390 15.87 -22.72 0.75
C ASP A 390 16.50 -21.33 0.89
N ASP A 391 16.02 -20.35 0.13
CA ASP A 391 16.52 -18.96 0.21
C ASP A 391 16.26 -18.33 1.58
N LEU A 392 15.14 -18.62 2.25
CA LEU A 392 14.90 -18.18 3.63
C LEU A 392 15.86 -18.85 4.62
N GLY A 393 16.20 -20.12 4.38
CA GLY A 393 17.25 -20.82 5.13
C GLY A 393 18.61 -20.14 4.98
N THR A 394 19.01 -19.84 3.74
CA THR A 394 20.25 -19.10 3.44
C THR A 394 20.24 -17.70 4.03
N THR A 395 19.12 -16.98 3.92
CA THR A 395 18.95 -15.64 4.51
C THR A 395 19.23 -15.69 6.01
N LEU A 396 18.65 -16.65 6.73
CA LEU A 396 18.81 -16.78 8.19
C LEU A 396 20.17 -17.34 8.61
N ALA A 397 20.89 -17.99 7.70
CA ALA A 397 22.28 -18.36 7.92
C ALA A 397 23.22 -17.15 7.79
N LEU A 398 22.92 -16.20 6.90
CA LEU A 398 23.67 -14.96 6.70
C LEU A 398 23.31 -13.89 7.76
N ASP A 399 22.02 -13.75 8.07
CA ASP A 399 21.49 -12.84 9.08
C ASP A 399 20.48 -13.57 9.98
N PRO A 400 20.96 -14.16 11.09
CA PRO A 400 20.08 -14.80 12.07
C PRO A 400 19.10 -13.85 12.77
N ALA A 401 19.29 -12.53 12.67
CA ALA A 401 18.42 -11.52 13.27
C ALA A 401 17.30 -11.04 12.34
N ASP A 402 17.26 -11.48 11.06
CA ASP A 402 16.18 -11.13 10.13
C ASP A 402 14.85 -11.78 10.57
N VAL A 403 14.08 -11.05 11.38
CA VAL A 403 12.77 -11.47 11.84
C VAL A 403 11.81 -11.67 10.67
N ARG A 404 11.88 -10.81 9.64
CA ARG A 404 10.96 -10.91 8.50
C ARG A 404 11.17 -12.23 7.74
N ALA A 405 12.42 -12.64 7.50
CA ALA A 405 12.74 -13.93 6.90
C ALA A 405 12.20 -15.09 7.74
N ARG A 406 12.35 -15.00 9.07
CA ARG A 406 11.88 -16.03 10.02
C ARG A 406 10.36 -16.17 10.01
N LEU A 407 9.62 -15.06 9.99
CA LEU A 407 8.15 -15.08 9.91
C LEU A 407 7.64 -15.63 8.56
N LEU A 408 8.29 -15.26 7.45
CA LEU A 408 7.98 -15.84 6.12
C LEU A 408 8.22 -17.37 6.12
N ARG A 409 9.27 -17.84 6.78
CA ARG A 409 9.59 -19.26 6.89
C ARG A 409 8.58 -20.00 7.76
N ALA A 410 8.16 -19.40 8.87
CA ALA A 410 7.09 -19.94 9.71
C ALA A 410 5.80 -20.15 8.91
N GLU A 411 5.38 -19.14 8.14
CA GLU A 411 4.18 -19.24 7.30
C GLU A 411 4.26 -20.39 6.28
N LEU A 412 5.39 -20.54 5.59
CA LEU A 412 5.59 -21.64 4.64
C LEU A 412 5.59 -23.01 5.32
N ARG A 413 6.14 -23.11 6.54
CA ARG A 413 6.08 -24.34 7.35
C ARG A 413 4.66 -24.71 7.75
N MET A 414 3.82 -23.74 8.09
CA MET A 414 2.41 -23.99 8.40
C MET A 414 1.65 -24.55 7.18
N ARG A 415 1.92 -23.98 5.99
CA ARG A 415 1.35 -24.48 4.73
C ARG A 415 1.75 -25.92 4.43
N SER A 416 2.95 -26.34 4.83
CA SER A 416 3.44 -27.72 4.72
C SER A 416 3.09 -28.60 5.93
N ARG A 417 2.19 -28.15 6.82
CA ARG A 417 1.76 -28.87 8.05
C ARG A 417 2.89 -29.13 9.06
N ASN A 418 3.94 -28.33 9.02
CA ASN A 418 5.02 -28.35 10.01
C ASN A 418 4.80 -27.26 11.07
N ASP A 419 3.74 -27.41 11.86
CA ASP A 419 3.37 -26.42 12.88
C ASP A 419 4.43 -26.32 13.99
N ALA A 420 5.09 -27.43 14.36
CA ALA A 420 6.18 -27.42 15.33
C ALA A 420 7.37 -26.57 14.87
N GLY A 421 7.78 -26.71 13.59
CA GLY A 421 8.82 -25.88 13.02
C GLY A 421 8.39 -24.43 12.83
N ALA A 422 7.11 -24.16 12.57
CA ALA A 422 6.58 -22.81 12.52
C ALA A 422 6.64 -22.14 13.90
N ILE A 423 6.14 -22.80 14.95
CA ILE A 423 6.20 -22.32 16.33
C ILE A 423 7.63 -22.05 16.76
N SER A 424 8.58 -22.94 16.43
CA SER A 424 10.00 -22.71 16.74
C SER A 424 10.56 -21.44 16.07
N ASP A 425 10.16 -21.14 14.84
CA ASP A 425 10.54 -19.89 14.17
C ASP A 425 9.86 -18.69 14.84
N LEU A 426 8.60 -18.80 15.22
CA LEU A 426 7.87 -17.71 15.89
C LEU A 426 8.47 -17.40 17.28
N ASP A 427 8.85 -18.42 18.05
CA ASP A 427 9.43 -18.25 19.39
C ASP A 427 10.81 -17.58 19.34
N ASP A 428 11.65 -17.96 18.38
CA ASP A 428 12.94 -17.30 18.16
C ASP A 428 12.72 -15.83 17.75
N ALA A 429 11.78 -15.56 16.84
CA ALA A 429 11.44 -14.19 16.46
C ALA A 429 10.94 -13.38 17.65
N ALA A 430 10.11 -13.96 18.53
CA ALA A 430 9.55 -13.29 19.70
C ALA A 430 10.63 -12.84 20.68
N GLY A 431 11.71 -13.64 20.83
CA GLY A 431 12.84 -13.33 21.69
C GLY A 431 13.74 -12.18 21.19
N ARG A 432 13.68 -11.87 19.89
CA ARG A 432 14.51 -10.81 19.26
C ARG A 432 13.77 -9.50 19.05
N LEU A 433 12.46 -9.57 18.91
CA LEU A 433 11.64 -8.43 18.47
C LEU A 433 11.44 -7.42 19.61
N PRO A 434 11.55 -6.09 19.37
CA PRO A 434 11.16 -5.07 20.35
C PRO A 434 9.68 -5.19 20.76
N LYS A 435 9.33 -4.77 21.98
CA LYS A 435 7.96 -4.93 22.51
C LYS A 435 6.92 -4.17 21.70
N GLU A 436 7.32 -3.04 21.14
CA GLU A 436 6.45 -2.15 20.38
C GLU A 436 6.43 -2.42 18.87
N ASP A 437 7.16 -3.43 18.38
CA ASP A 437 7.31 -3.68 16.95
C ASP A 437 5.98 -4.09 16.28
N ASN A 438 5.75 -3.54 15.09
CA ASN A 438 4.53 -3.77 14.30
C ASN A 438 4.38 -5.24 13.83
N GLN A 439 5.48 -6.01 13.67
CA GLN A 439 5.41 -7.42 13.27
C GLN A 439 4.70 -8.30 14.31
N ARG A 440 4.51 -7.85 15.56
CA ARG A 440 3.77 -8.59 16.59
C ARG A 440 2.33 -8.88 16.20
N LEU A 441 1.69 -7.99 15.43
CA LEU A 441 0.35 -8.25 14.92
C LEU A 441 0.31 -9.49 14.03
N TRP A 442 1.25 -9.60 13.10
CA TRP A 442 1.37 -10.77 12.22
C TRP A 442 1.76 -12.03 13.00
N MET A 443 2.64 -11.91 13.99
CA MET A 443 2.99 -13.04 14.87
C MET A 443 1.77 -13.56 15.65
N GLY A 444 0.92 -12.67 16.18
CA GLY A 444 -0.32 -13.05 16.85
C GLY A 444 -1.22 -13.91 15.94
N GLN A 445 -1.28 -13.57 14.65
CA GLN A 445 -2.03 -14.33 13.65
C GLN A 445 -1.41 -15.69 13.35
N LEU A 446 -0.09 -15.74 13.17
CA LEU A 446 0.64 -16.98 12.88
C LEU A 446 0.57 -17.96 14.07
N TYR A 447 0.74 -17.48 15.30
CA TYR A 447 0.54 -18.31 16.50
C TYR A 447 -0.91 -18.80 16.62
N LEU A 448 -1.90 -17.94 16.37
CA LEU A 448 -3.31 -18.31 16.40
C LEU A 448 -3.62 -19.41 15.37
N GLN A 449 -3.10 -19.30 14.16
CA GLN A 449 -3.25 -20.31 13.10
C GLN A 449 -2.51 -21.62 13.42
N SER A 450 -1.47 -21.59 14.25
CA SER A 450 -0.70 -22.76 14.71
C SER A 450 -1.23 -23.34 16.03
N ASP A 451 -2.40 -22.89 16.50
CA ASP A 451 -3.02 -23.26 17.78
C ASP A 451 -2.21 -22.94 19.05
N ALA A 452 -1.21 -22.07 18.94
CA ALA A 452 -0.39 -21.58 20.05
C ALA A 452 -1.07 -20.36 20.70
N PHE A 453 -2.26 -20.57 21.28
CA PHE A 453 -3.14 -19.47 21.70
C PHE A 453 -2.58 -18.56 22.78
N ASP A 454 -1.84 -19.10 23.75
CA ASP A 454 -1.21 -18.29 24.81
C ASP A 454 -0.15 -17.35 24.25
N ALA A 455 0.68 -17.85 23.34
CA ALA A 455 1.67 -17.04 22.64
C ALA A 455 0.99 -15.98 21.76
N ALA A 456 -0.09 -16.35 21.05
CA ALA A 456 -0.87 -15.40 20.26
C ALA A 456 -1.41 -14.24 21.10
N ILE A 457 -2.01 -14.54 22.26
CA ILE A 457 -2.51 -13.52 23.20
C ILE A 457 -1.38 -12.60 23.65
N GLY A 458 -0.22 -13.15 24.02
CA GLY A 458 0.95 -12.37 24.41
C GLY A 458 1.41 -11.40 23.33
N GLN A 459 1.41 -11.81 22.05
CA GLN A 459 1.76 -10.91 20.94
C GLN A 459 0.73 -9.79 20.75
N TYR A 460 -0.57 -10.11 20.80
CA TYR A 460 -1.62 -9.09 20.71
C TYR A 460 -1.58 -8.13 21.90
N ASP A 461 -1.30 -8.60 23.12
CA ASP A 461 -1.17 -7.74 24.31
C ASP A 461 -0.05 -6.72 24.14
N LEU A 462 1.13 -7.17 23.69
CA LEU A 462 2.27 -6.30 23.42
C LEU A 462 1.95 -5.27 22.34
N TRP A 463 1.35 -5.70 21.22
CA TRP A 463 1.01 -4.82 20.11
C TRP A 463 -0.06 -3.78 20.52
N LEU A 464 -1.14 -4.22 21.18
CA LEU A 464 -2.23 -3.35 21.63
C LEU A 464 -1.80 -2.35 22.69
N ALA A 465 -0.73 -2.60 23.45
CA ALA A 465 -0.20 -1.68 24.44
C ALA A 465 0.49 -0.45 23.82
N SER A 466 1.13 -0.61 22.65
CA SER A 466 1.88 0.46 21.97
C SER A 466 1.10 1.13 20.82
N HIS A 467 0.18 0.44 20.17
CA HIS A 467 -0.51 0.91 18.95
C HIS A 467 -1.89 1.52 19.25
N ARG A 468 -1.96 2.55 20.10
CA ARG A 468 -3.24 3.11 20.59
C ARG A 468 -4.07 3.84 19.53
N GLU A 469 -3.43 4.43 18.54
CA GLU A 469 -4.07 5.18 17.45
C GLU A 469 -4.15 4.41 16.13
N ASP A 470 -3.71 3.16 16.11
CA ASP A 470 -3.58 2.39 14.86
C ASP A 470 -4.93 1.90 14.33
N ALA A 471 -5.16 2.06 13.03
CA ALA A 471 -6.37 1.60 12.35
C ALA A 471 -6.64 0.09 12.53
N ARG A 472 -5.60 -0.72 12.75
CA ARG A 472 -5.69 -2.18 12.87
C ARG A 472 -5.96 -2.67 14.30
N ARG A 473 -6.28 -1.77 15.23
CA ARG A 473 -6.71 -2.16 16.57
C ARG A 473 -7.90 -3.13 16.60
N PRO A 474 -8.98 -2.92 15.82
CA PRO A 474 -10.10 -3.86 15.76
C PRO A 474 -9.66 -5.26 15.33
N GLU A 475 -8.73 -5.35 14.36
CA GLU A 475 -8.15 -6.61 13.91
C GLU A 475 -7.39 -7.32 15.04
N ALA A 476 -6.51 -6.61 15.75
CA ALA A 476 -5.76 -7.15 16.87
C ALA A 476 -6.68 -7.59 18.04
N GLN A 477 -7.73 -6.82 18.33
CA GLN A 477 -8.74 -7.16 19.33
C GLN A 477 -9.51 -8.41 18.93
N ASN A 478 -9.98 -8.50 17.68
CA ASN A 478 -10.68 -9.69 17.21
C ASN A 478 -9.77 -10.92 17.24
N GLY A 479 -8.51 -10.79 16.82
CA GLY A 479 -7.51 -11.86 16.90
C GLY A 479 -7.26 -12.34 18.33
N ARG A 480 -7.16 -11.42 19.30
CA ARG A 480 -7.01 -11.77 20.73
C ARG A 480 -8.27 -12.40 21.30
N CYS A 481 -9.45 -11.94 20.88
CA CYS A 481 -10.72 -12.58 21.20
C CYS A 481 -10.74 -14.04 20.72
N TRP A 482 -10.43 -14.28 19.45
CA TRP A 482 -10.35 -15.63 18.89
C TRP A 482 -9.34 -16.51 19.63
N ALA A 483 -8.18 -15.98 19.98
CA ALA A 483 -7.19 -16.74 20.75
C ALA A 483 -7.72 -17.15 22.14
N ARG A 484 -8.37 -16.23 22.87
CA ARG A 484 -9.00 -16.53 24.17
C ARG A 484 -10.16 -17.52 24.05
N LEU A 485 -10.99 -17.33 23.03
CA LEU A 485 -12.13 -18.18 22.69
C LEU A 485 -11.70 -19.62 22.44
N LEU A 486 -10.71 -19.84 21.57
CA LEU A 486 -10.23 -21.18 21.21
C LEU A 486 -9.41 -21.84 22.33
N ALA A 487 -8.73 -21.05 23.16
CA ALA A 487 -8.10 -21.52 24.39
C ALA A 487 -9.09 -21.80 25.53
N ASN A 488 -10.37 -21.48 25.35
CA ASN A 488 -11.41 -21.57 26.39
C ASN A 488 -11.03 -20.87 27.71
N LYS A 489 -10.49 -19.64 27.61
CA LYS A 489 -10.05 -18.87 28.78
C LYS A 489 -10.42 -17.39 28.68
N ASP A 490 -10.58 -16.74 29.82
CA ASP A 490 -10.84 -15.30 29.92
C ASP A 490 -12.04 -14.84 29.07
N MET A 491 -13.16 -15.57 29.13
CA MET A 491 -14.33 -15.34 28.24
C MET A 491 -14.88 -13.92 28.32
N ASP A 492 -14.88 -13.28 29.49
CA ASP A 492 -15.32 -11.89 29.63
C ASP A 492 -14.38 -10.92 28.91
N ALA A 493 -13.07 -11.18 28.95
CA ALA A 493 -12.08 -10.40 28.22
C ALA A 493 -12.16 -10.67 26.70
N ALA A 494 -12.46 -11.90 26.29
CA ALA A 494 -12.75 -12.23 24.89
C ALA A 494 -13.97 -11.44 24.38
N LYS A 495 -15.07 -11.46 25.16
CA LYS A 495 -16.28 -10.68 24.87
C LYS A 495 -16.01 -9.19 24.74
N ALA A 496 -15.21 -8.62 25.65
CA ALA A 496 -14.86 -7.21 25.60
C ALA A 496 -14.08 -6.86 24.32
N ASP A 497 -13.13 -7.71 23.92
CA ASP A 497 -12.32 -7.50 22.72
C ASP A 497 -13.15 -7.56 21.42
N CYS A 498 -13.94 -8.62 21.20
CA CYS A 498 -14.78 -8.68 20.00
C CYS A 498 -15.88 -7.62 20.00
N THR A 499 -16.41 -7.23 21.17
CA THR A 499 -17.35 -6.10 21.25
C THR A 499 -16.69 -4.79 20.84
N ALA A 500 -15.44 -4.55 21.24
CA ALA A 500 -14.69 -3.39 20.81
C ALA A 500 -14.43 -3.40 19.30
N ALA A 501 -14.07 -4.56 18.73
CA ALA A 501 -13.87 -4.71 17.28
C ALA A 501 -15.17 -4.47 16.48
N VAL A 502 -16.28 -5.10 16.87
CA VAL A 502 -17.61 -4.88 16.25
C VAL A 502 -18.06 -3.44 16.38
N ARG A 503 -17.79 -2.77 17.52
CA ARG A 503 -18.15 -1.35 17.66
C ARG A 503 -17.36 -0.46 16.71
N ALA A 504 -16.08 -0.78 16.45
CA ALA A 504 -15.24 -0.01 15.55
C ALA A 504 -15.61 -0.25 14.08
N VAL A 505 -15.94 -1.49 13.71
CA VAL A 505 -16.35 -1.87 12.36
C VAL A 505 -17.56 -2.81 12.43
N PRO A 506 -18.79 -2.26 12.55
CA PRO A 506 -20.00 -3.06 12.77
C PRO A 506 -20.41 -3.91 11.57
N THR A 507 -19.81 -3.63 10.41
CA THR A 507 -20.06 -4.28 9.14
C THR A 507 -18.97 -5.30 8.76
N ASP A 508 -18.05 -5.64 9.67
CA ASP A 508 -17.12 -6.76 9.46
C ASP A 508 -17.74 -8.08 9.94
N ALA A 509 -18.04 -8.96 9.00
CA ALA A 509 -18.61 -10.27 9.26
C ALA A 509 -17.72 -11.15 10.17
N ASN A 510 -16.39 -11.00 10.10
CA ASN A 510 -15.42 -11.74 10.93
C ASN A 510 -15.30 -11.18 12.37
N TYR A 511 -15.82 -9.98 12.63
CA TYR A 511 -15.89 -9.44 13.99
C TYR A 511 -17.20 -9.87 14.64
N LEU A 512 -18.28 -9.86 13.86
CA LEU A 512 -19.58 -10.37 14.26
C LEU A 512 -19.52 -11.88 14.56
N ASP A 513 -18.89 -12.69 13.71
CA ASP A 513 -18.77 -14.14 13.95
C ASP A 513 -17.96 -14.46 15.23
N GLY A 514 -16.88 -13.72 15.50
CA GLY A 514 -16.06 -13.86 16.68
C GLY A 514 -16.86 -13.57 17.95
N ARG A 515 -17.65 -12.49 17.95
CA ARG A 515 -18.56 -12.17 19.07
C ARG A 515 -19.68 -13.19 19.22
N GLY A 516 -20.26 -13.66 18.13
CA GLY A 516 -21.26 -14.71 18.12
C GLY A 516 -20.76 -16.02 18.72
N LEU A 517 -19.53 -16.43 18.40
CA LEU A 517 -18.92 -17.64 18.98
C LEU A 517 -18.61 -17.48 20.47
N VAL A 518 -18.21 -16.30 20.93
CA VAL A 518 -18.08 -16.02 22.38
C VAL A 518 -19.43 -16.15 23.06
N ALA A 519 -20.48 -15.51 22.52
CA ALA A 519 -21.83 -15.59 23.07
C ALA A 519 -22.34 -17.04 23.11
N PHE A 520 -22.11 -17.82 22.05
CA PHE A 520 -22.44 -19.25 22.00
C PHE A 520 -21.78 -20.01 23.14
N ARG A 521 -20.46 -19.82 23.34
CA ARG A 521 -19.72 -20.51 24.41
C ARG A 521 -20.18 -20.10 25.81
N GLN A 522 -20.67 -18.87 25.97
CA GLN A 522 -21.29 -18.39 27.20
C GLN A 522 -22.74 -18.86 27.39
N GLY A 523 -23.31 -19.64 26.47
CA GLY A 523 -24.70 -20.10 26.51
C GLY A 523 -25.73 -19.04 26.12
N ALA A 524 -25.29 -17.87 25.64
CA ALA A 524 -26.16 -16.79 25.19
C ALA A 524 -26.58 -17.01 23.73
N TYR A 525 -27.36 -18.07 23.49
CA TYR A 525 -27.68 -18.55 22.14
C TYR A 525 -28.46 -17.54 21.28
N ASP A 526 -29.44 -16.81 21.84
CA ASP A 526 -30.17 -15.79 21.08
C ASP A 526 -29.25 -14.63 20.62
N ALA A 527 -28.31 -14.20 21.49
CA ALA A 527 -27.31 -13.20 21.13
C ALA A 527 -26.36 -13.73 20.05
N ALA A 528 -25.94 -14.98 20.15
CA ALA A 528 -25.12 -15.64 19.14
C ALA A 528 -25.83 -15.69 17.78
N ILE A 529 -27.10 -16.11 17.73
CA ILE A 529 -27.91 -16.15 16.50
C ILE A 529 -28.04 -14.75 15.88
N THR A 530 -28.20 -13.71 16.70
CA THR A 530 -28.28 -12.32 16.23
C THR A 530 -27.00 -11.92 15.48
N ASP A 531 -25.83 -12.16 16.10
CA ASP A 531 -24.53 -11.84 15.50
C ASP A 531 -24.24 -12.68 14.26
N PHE A 532 -24.51 -13.99 14.30
CA PHE A 532 -24.32 -14.85 13.14
C PHE A 532 -25.24 -14.47 11.99
N THR A 533 -26.48 -14.08 12.27
CA THR A 533 -27.41 -13.63 11.23
C THR A 533 -26.92 -12.34 10.58
N ALA A 534 -26.43 -11.38 11.37
CA ALA A 534 -25.82 -10.16 10.83
C ALA A 534 -24.56 -10.46 10.00
N ALA A 535 -23.68 -11.35 10.49
CA ALA A 535 -22.50 -11.79 9.75
C ALA A 535 -22.86 -12.44 8.41
N LEU A 536 -23.87 -13.33 8.39
CA LEU A 536 -24.30 -14.05 7.19
C LEU A 536 -25.07 -13.18 6.19
N ALA A 537 -25.67 -12.07 6.64
CA ALA A 537 -26.22 -11.06 5.74
C ALA A 537 -25.12 -10.35 4.93
N ILE A 538 -23.92 -10.22 5.51
CA ILE A 538 -22.75 -9.58 4.87
C ILE A 538 -21.95 -10.60 4.05
N ASN A 539 -21.67 -11.77 4.63
CA ASN A 539 -21.00 -12.87 3.97
C ASN A 539 -21.76 -14.19 4.17
N PRO A 540 -22.63 -14.58 3.22
CA PRO A 540 -23.44 -15.79 3.31
C PRO A 540 -22.65 -17.11 3.36
N LYS A 541 -21.35 -17.08 3.04
CA LYS A 541 -20.47 -18.27 3.00
C LYS A 541 -19.52 -18.34 4.19
N LEU A 542 -19.74 -17.55 5.23
CA LEU A 542 -18.89 -17.56 6.41
C LEU A 542 -19.12 -18.84 7.24
N VAL A 543 -18.20 -19.80 7.07
CA VAL A 543 -18.34 -21.18 7.56
C VAL A 543 -18.60 -21.27 9.06
N TRP A 544 -17.86 -20.49 9.87
CA TRP A 544 -18.03 -20.49 11.33
C TRP A 544 -19.35 -19.86 11.77
N ALA A 545 -19.84 -18.84 11.06
CA ALA A 545 -21.12 -18.23 11.37
C ALA A 545 -22.30 -19.17 11.05
N LEU A 546 -22.28 -19.86 9.90
CA LEU A 546 -23.26 -20.91 9.58
C LEU A 546 -23.23 -22.02 10.64
N TYR A 547 -22.05 -22.56 10.93
CA TYR A 547 -21.93 -23.68 11.86
C TYR A 547 -22.34 -23.27 13.29
N GLY A 548 -21.91 -22.09 13.75
CA GLY A 548 -22.25 -21.55 15.05
C GLY A 548 -23.74 -21.25 15.20
N ARG A 549 -24.37 -20.64 14.18
CA ARG A 549 -25.83 -20.39 14.18
C ARG A 549 -26.60 -21.70 14.23
N GLY A 550 -26.20 -22.68 13.42
CA GLY A 550 -26.87 -23.97 13.40
C GLY A 550 -26.78 -24.72 14.73
N LEU A 551 -25.64 -24.67 15.42
CA LEU A 551 -25.55 -25.19 16.78
C LEU A 551 -26.44 -24.41 17.76
N ALA A 552 -26.41 -23.07 17.73
CA ALA A 552 -27.21 -22.24 18.63
C ALA A 552 -28.71 -22.49 18.46
N GLU A 553 -29.18 -22.63 17.22
CA GLU A 553 -30.57 -22.93 16.88
C GLU A 553 -31.01 -24.31 17.40
N ARG A 554 -30.16 -25.33 17.29
CA ARG A 554 -30.42 -26.65 17.87
C ARG A 554 -30.53 -26.60 19.39
N HIS A 555 -29.68 -25.84 20.07
CA HIS A 555 -29.76 -25.62 21.53
C HIS A 555 -31.08 -24.95 21.95
N LEU A 556 -31.68 -24.14 21.07
CA LEU A 556 -33.00 -23.52 21.28
C LEU A 556 -34.17 -24.35 20.74
N GLY A 557 -33.94 -25.59 20.27
CA GLY A 557 -34.97 -26.47 19.73
C GLY A 557 -35.44 -26.15 18.31
N ARG A 558 -34.79 -25.21 17.60
CA ARG A 558 -35.04 -24.88 16.18
C ARG A 558 -34.29 -25.83 15.25
N THR A 559 -34.53 -27.13 15.42
CA THR A 559 -33.71 -28.20 14.81
C THR A 559 -33.67 -28.13 13.28
N ALA A 560 -34.80 -27.88 12.63
CA ALA A 560 -34.86 -27.83 11.17
C ALA A 560 -34.05 -26.67 10.58
N ASP A 561 -34.07 -25.50 11.23
CA ASP A 561 -33.27 -24.35 10.80
C ASP A 561 -31.79 -24.63 11.01
N GLY A 562 -31.45 -25.16 12.19
CA GLY A 562 -30.05 -25.42 12.54
C GLY A 562 -29.40 -26.51 11.69
N ASP A 563 -30.14 -27.57 11.35
CA ASP A 563 -29.63 -28.64 10.49
C ASP A 563 -29.36 -28.15 9.05
N ARG A 564 -30.14 -27.18 8.53
CA ARG A 564 -29.86 -26.57 7.22
C ARG A 564 -28.55 -25.79 7.24
N ASP A 565 -28.32 -25.01 8.28
CA ASP A 565 -27.10 -24.21 8.42
C ASP A 565 -25.86 -25.08 8.63
N LEU A 566 -25.97 -26.13 9.46
CA LEU A 566 -24.90 -27.10 9.65
C LEU A 566 -24.55 -27.82 8.33
N ALA A 567 -25.56 -28.21 7.54
CA ALA A 567 -25.36 -28.81 6.23
C ALA A 567 -24.67 -27.84 5.26
N ALA A 568 -25.09 -26.57 5.23
CA ALA A 568 -24.46 -25.53 4.42
C ALA A 568 -22.99 -25.30 4.81
N ALA A 569 -22.69 -25.24 6.11
CA ALA A 569 -21.32 -25.12 6.61
C ALA A 569 -20.44 -26.31 6.21
N GLN A 570 -20.96 -27.55 6.32
CA GLN A 570 -20.25 -28.77 5.95
C GLN A 570 -20.02 -28.90 4.44
N ALA A 571 -20.94 -28.39 3.63
CA ALA A 571 -20.78 -28.31 2.18
C ALA A 571 -19.62 -27.39 1.79
N LEU A 572 -19.41 -26.30 2.53
CA LEU A 572 -18.30 -25.36 2.33
C LEU A 572 -16.97 -25.86 2.93
N SER A 573 -17.02 -26.58 4.06
CA SER A 573 -15.86 -27.13 4.73
C SER A 573 -16.15 -28.47 5.39
N LYS A 574 -15.63 -29.55 4.79
CA LYS A 574 -15.80 -30.91 5.31
C LYS A 574 -15.16 -31.14 6.68
N THR A 575 -14.23 -30.27 7.09
CA THR A 575 -13.50 -30.39 8.36
C THR A 575 -14.09 -29.57 9.49
N ILE A 576 -15.13 -28.75 9.23
CA ILE A 576 -15.66 -27.80 10.23
C ILE A 576 -16.14 -28.49 11.51
N ALA A 577 -16.87 -29.60 11.39
CA ALA A 577 -17.40 -30.31 12.55
C ALA A 577 -16.29 -30.90 13.44
N ALA A 578 -15.26 -31.49 12.82
CA ALA A 578 -14.09 -32.00 13.55
C ALA A 578 -13.32 -30.86 14.24
N ARG A 579 -13.16 -29.73 13.55
CA ARG A 579 -12.51 -28.53 14.09
C ARG A 579 -13.29 -27.93 15.26
N ALA A 580 -14.61 -27.79 15.12
CA ALA A 580 -15.50 -27.30 16.17
C ALA A 580 -15.43 -28.18 17.42
N LYS A 581 -15.53 -29.51 17.24
CA LYS A 581 -15.39 -30.48 18.32
C LYS A 581 -14.03 -30.38 19.04
N ARG A 582 -12.93 -30.18 18.29
CA ARG A 582 -11.59 -30.02 18.85
C ARG A 582 -11.51 -28.86 19.85
N TYR A 583 -12.24 -27.77 19.60
CA TYR A 583 -12.28 -26.60 20.49
C TYR A 583 -13.51 -26.57 21.42
N GLY A 584 -14.21 -27.70 21.56
CA GLY A 584 -15.33 -27.82 22.50
C GLY A 584 -16.63 -27.13 22.07
N PHE A 585 -16.82 -26.86 20.78
CA PHE A 585 -18.12 -26.43 20.24
C PHE A 585 -18.91 -27.66 19.79
N VAL A 586 -19.97 -28.02 20.52
CA VAL A 586 -20.81 -29.20 20.28
C VAL A 586 -22.30 -28.91 20.34
#